data_AF-A0A7V2L7J9-F1
#
_entry.id   AF-A0A7V2L7J9-F1
#
_cell.length_a   1.000
_cell.length_b   1.000
_cell.length_c   1.000
_cell.angle_alpha   90.00
_cell.angle_beta   90.00
_cell.angle_gamma   90.00
#
_symmetry.space_group_name_H-M   'P 1'
#
loop_
_entity.id
_entity.type
_entity.pdbx_description
1 polymer ?
#
loop_
_entity_poly.entity_id
_entity_poly.type
_entity_poly.pdbx_seq_one_letter_code
_entity_poly.pdbx_strand_id
1 'polypeptide(L)'
;MEVSQREYRRSRLAALCLVLSSSFLWRCSINDPAFGEVDGVESRDQEQADQVVSTLAADVVSLEVTGGPNAYTFSVEIASPDKGCHQYVDWWEVLTEEGDLVYRRILTHSHVDEQPFVRSGGPVAIDSDTVVVVRAHMHPGGYGGTAMMGTVNTGFEEIPFDPDFALEVEDEPPQPTGCAF
;
A
#
# COMPACT_ATOMS: atom_id res chain seq x y z
N MET A 1 36.09 13.15 2.44
CA MET A 1 36.56 13.08 1.03
C MET A 1 36.43 11.62 0.65
N GLU A 2 35.57 11.15 -0.25
CA GLU A 2 34.75 11.75 -1.31
C GLU A 2 33.52 10.84 -1.52
N VAL A 3 32.37 11.45 -1.78
CA VAL A 3 31.12 10.79 -2.18
C VAL A 3 31.23 10.46 -3.67
N SER A 4 31.16 9.17 -4.04
CA SER A 4 31.17 8.74 -5.44
C SER A 4 29.73 8.57 -5.94
N GLN A 5 29.26 9.60 -6.64
CA GLN A 5 27.99 9.64 -7.37
C GLN A 5 28.09 8.72 -8.61
N ARG A 6 27.23 7.70 -8.72
CA ARG A 6 27.04 6.95 -9.98
C ARG A 6 25.93 7.62 -10.78
N GLU A 7 26.35 8.26 -11.86
CA GLU A 7 25.53 9.02 -12.78
C GLU A 7 24.48 8.15 -13.51
N TYR A 8 23.25 8.63 -13.44
CA TYR A 8 22.06 8.17 -14.14
C TYR A 8 22.13 8.58 -15.63
N ARG A 9 22.34 7.62 -16.54
CA ARG A 9 22.33 7.86 -18.00
C ARG A 9 20.91 7.78 -18.57
N ARG A 10 20.29 8.94 -18.80
CA ARG A 10 19.13 9.11 -19.69
C ARG A 10 19.58 9.04 -21.16
N SER A 11 19.20 7.99 -21.89
CA SER A 11 19.38 7.94 -23.35
C SER A 11 18.17 8.50 -24.08
N ARG A 12 18.43 9.60 -24.81
CA ARG A 12 17.54 10.21 -25.80
C ARG A 12 17.63 9.43 -27.11
N LEU A 13 16.51 9.07 -27.72
CA LEU A 13 16.46 8.78 -29.16
C LEU A 13 15.34 9.62 -29.77
N ALA A 14 15.77 10.55 -30.62
CA ALA A 14 14.94 11.46 -31.37
C ALA A 14 14.62 10.87 -32.75
N ALA A 15 13.37 11.11 -33.16
CA ALA A 15 12.84 11.35 -34.50
C ALA A 15 13.69 10.95 -35.73
N LEU A 16 13.09 10.14 -36.60
CA LEU A 16 13.20 10.32 -38.06
C LEU A 16 12.03 9.59 -38.75
N CYS A 17 10.98 10.30 -39.13
CA CYS A 17 9.99 9.80 -40.09
C CYS A 17 9.96 10.76 -41.29
N LEU A 18 10.46 10.22 -42.41
CA LEU A 18 10.63 10.89 -43.69
C LEU A 18 9.27 11.23 -44.31
N VAL A 19 9.14 12.49 -44.73
CA VAL A 19 8.04 12.99 -45.55
C VAL A 19 8.33 12.64 -47.00
N LEU A 20 7.42 11.96 -47.69
CA LEU A 20 7.42 11.88 -49.15
C LEU A 20 6.02 12.21 -49.68
N SER A 21 6.01 13.26 -50.48
CA SER A 21 4.91 13.85 -51.22
C SER A 21 4.40 12.93 -52.32
N SER A 22 3.09 12.93 -52.57
CA SER A 22 2.55 12.89 -53.93
C SER A 22 1.07 13.29 -53.94
N SER A 23 0.82 14.42 -54.57
CA SER A 23 -0.50 14.95 -54.91
C SER A 23 -1.21 14.02 -55.89
N PHE A 24 -2.37 13.49 -55.51
CA PHE A 24 -3.38 13.04 -56.47
C PHE A 24 -4.70 13.72 -56.14
N LEU A 25 -5.03 14.71 -56.97
CA LEU A 25 -6.37 15.28 -57.07
C LEU A 25 -7.23 14.27 -57.83
N TRP A 26 -8.12 13.57 -57.13
CA TRP A 26 -9.29 12.98 -57.78
C TRP A 26 -10.54 13.39 -57.03
N ARG A 27 -11.29 14.28 -57.67
CA ARG A 27 -12.66 14.67 -57.34
C ARG A 27 -13.58 13.52 -57.72
N CYS A 28 -14.22 12.88 -56.73
CA CYS A 28 -15.51 12.22 -56.92
C CYS A 28 -16.52 12.87 -55.98
N SER A 29 -17.46 13.58 -56.59
CA SER A 29 -18.70 14.06 -55.99
C SER A 29 -19.69 12.90 -55.96
N ILE A 30 -20.28 12.61 -54.81
CA ILE A 30 -21.60 11.99 -54.61
C ILE A 30 -22.04 12.28 -53.16
N ASN A 31 -23.31 12.63 -53.01
CA ASN A 31 -24.02 13.14 -51.84
C ASN A 31 -23.97 12.28 -50.56
N ASP A 32 -24.16 12.96 -49.43
CA ASP A 32 -24.51 12.47 -48.08
C ASP A 32 -25.63 11.43 -48.07
N PRO A 33 -25.64 10.53 -47.05
CA PRO A 33 -26.41 10.86 -45.85
C PRO A 33 -25.68 10.59 -44.53
N ALA A 34 -25.97 11.48 -43.58
CA ALA A 34 -25.77 11.42 -42.14
C ALA A 34 -25.56 10.02 -41.53
N PHE A 35 -24.49 9.87 -40.73
CA PHE A 35 -24.52 8.96 -39.59
C PHE A 35 -23.40 9.28 -38.57
N GLY A 36 -23.82 9.58 -37.34
CA GLY A 36 -23.07 9.25 -36.13
C GLY A 36 -21.87 10.12 -35.78
N GLU A 37 -22.13 11.22 -35.08
CA GLU A 37 -21.24 11.71 -34.04
C GLU A 37 -20.96 10.56 -33.07
N VAL A 38 -19.69 10.19 -32.90
CA VAL A 38 -19.27 9.40 -31.74
C VAL A 38 -18.17 10.19 -31.06
N ASP A 39 -18.62 10.89 -30.03
CA ASP A 39 -17.81 11.59 -29.06
C ASP A 39 -16.65 10.73 -28.57
N GLY A 40 -15.53 11.41 -28.35
CA GLY A 40 -14.39 10.85 -27.65
C GLY A 40 -14.80 10.27 -26.30
N VAL A 41 -14.32 9.05 -26.04
CA VAL A 41 -14.19 8.56 -24.67
C VAL A 41 -12.71 8.60 -24.35
N GLU A 42 -12.29 9.76 -23.87
CA GLU A 42 -11.08 9.93 -23.07
C GLU A 42 -11.20 9.08 -21.80
N SER A 43 -10.15 8.29 -21.55
CA SER A 43 -9.59 7.93 -20.24
C SER A 43 -10.46 8.25 -19.02
N ARG A 44 -11.24 7.28 -18.56
CA ARG A 44 -11.93 7.32 -17.25
C ARG A 44 -11.68 6.12 -16.35
N ASP A 45 -10.78 5.21 -16.75
CA ASP A 45 -10.59 3.96 -16.01
C ASP A 45 -9.42 3.99 -15.01
N GLN A 46 -8.60 5.04 -14.99
CA GLN A 46 -7.41 5.10 -14.12
C GLN A 46 -7.58 5.96 -12.85
N GLU A 47 -8.59 6.82 -12.77
CA GLU A 47 -8.79 7.69 -11.59
C GLU A 47 -9.76 7.08 -10.55
N GLN A 48 -10.54 6.07 -10.95
CA GLN A 48 -11.51 5.43 -10.07
C GLN A 48 -10.92 4.30 -9.21
N ALA A 49 -9.72 3.80 -9.53
CA ALA A 49 -9.04 2.81 -8.68
C ALA A 49 -8.42 3.45 -7.43
N ASP A 50 -7.86 4.65 -7.55
CA ASP A 50 -7.11 5.33 -6.50
C ASP A 50 -8.00 5.83 -5.33
N GLN A 51 -9.25 6.19 -5.64
CA GLN A 51 -10.22 6.66 -4.64
C GLN A 51 -10.92 5.53 -3.85
N VAL A 52 -10.84 4.28 -4.31
CA VAL A 52 -11.43 3.12 -3.61
C VAL A 52 -10.48 2.59 -2.53
N VAL A 53 -9.16 2.69 -2.77
CA VAL A 53 -8.09 2.29 -1.82
C VAL A 53 -8.18 3.06 -0.51
N SER A 54 -8.59 4.33 -0.52
CA SER A 54 -8.75 5.14 0.69
C SER A 54 -9.88 4.65 1.63
N THR A 55 -10.84 3.84 1.15
CA THR A 55 -12.00 3.41 1.98
C THR A 55 -11.85 2.02 2.59
N LEU A 56 -10.82 1.27 2.20
CA LEU A 56 -10.54 -0.10 2.66
C LEU A 56 -9.15 -0.19 3.30
N ALA A 57 -8.80 0.83 4.06
CA ALA A 57 -7.54 0.93 4.77
C ALA A 57 -7.75 0.81 6.28
N ALA A 58 -6.73 0.35 7.00
CA ALA A 58 -6.70 0.29 8.44
C ALA A 58 -5.59 1.20 8.97
N ASP A 59 -5.91 1.98 10.00
CA ASP A 59 -5.00 2.92 10.63
C ASP A 59 -4.45 2.33 11.92
N VAL A 60 -3.13 2.30 12.07
CA VAL A 60 -2.50 2.09 13.38
C VAL A 60 -2.52 3.41 14.13
N VAL A 61 -3.37 3.49 15.16
CA VAL A 61 -3.65 4.73 15.91
C VAL A 61 -2.64 4.96 17.02
N SER A 62 -2.27 3.90 17.74
CA SER A 62 -1.33 4.00 18.85
C SER A 62 -0.66 2.66 19.14
N LEU A 63 0.46 2.74 19.87
CA LEU A 63 1.28 1.59 20.26
C LEU A 63 1.68 1.72 21.72
N GLU A 64 1.53 0.64 22.48
CA GLU A 64 2.21 0.46 23.75
C GLU A 64 3.18 -0.72 23.66
N VAL A 65 4.43 -0.52 24.12
CA VAL A 65 5.46 -1.56 24.09
C VAL A 65 5.91 -1.89 25.51
N THR A 66 5.91 -3.18 25.84
CA THR A 66 6.37 -3.70 27.14
C THR A 66 7.39 -4.81 26.93
N GLY A 67 8.15 -5.15 27.98
CA GLY A 67 9.19 -6.18 27.92
C GLY A 67 10.60 -5.59 27.83
N GLY A 68 11.51 -6.31 27.17
CA GLY A 68 12.91 -5.92 27.05
C GLY A 68 13.53 -6.35 25.71
N PRO A 69 14.80 -5.95 25.46
CA PRO A 69 15.47 -6.23 24.20
C PRO A 69 15.35 -7.70 23.78
N ASN A 70 15.04 -7.91 22.52
CA ASN A 70 14.81 -9.22 21.90
C ASN A 70 13.57 -10.00 22.40
N ALA A 71 12.71 -9.41 23.23
CA ALA A 71 11.50 -10.04 23.76
C ALA A 71 10.38 -9.03 24.07
N TYR A 72 10.13 -8.09 23.17
CA TYR A 72 9.08 -7.08 23.36
C TYR A 72 7.69 -7.62 23.07
N THR A 73 6.69 -7.08 23.76
CA THR A 73 5.27 -7.27 23.45
C THR A 73 4.69 -5.92 23.04
N PHE A 74 4.12 -5.88 21.84
CA PHE A 74 3.44 -4.72 21.28
C PHE A 74 1.94 -4.87 21.53
N SER A 75 1.31 -3.83 22.04
CA SER A 75 -0.15 -3.65 22.07
C SER A 75 -0.49 -2.60 21.04
N VAL A 76 -1.13 -3.03 19.95
CA VAL A 76 -1.40 -2.19 18.78
C VAL A 76 -2.87 -1.80 18.77
N GLU A 77 -3.16 -0.50 18.79
CA GLU A 77 -4.50 0.04 18.60
C GLU A 77 -4.75 0.30 17.12
N ILE A 78 -5.82 -0.28 16.58
CA ILE A 78 -6.15 -0.26 15.15
C ILE A 78 -7.56 0.28 14.97
N ALA A 79 -7.71 1.23 14.05
CA ALA A 79 -9.00 1.70 13.55
C ALA A 79 -9.20 1.19 12.12
N SER A 80 -10.36 0.62 11.84
CA SER A 80 -10.61 -0.03 10.55
C SER A 80 -12.10 -0.01 10.20
N PRO A 81 -12.44 0.03 8.90
CA PRO A 81 -13.83 -0.01 8.43
C PRO A 81 -14.34 -1.45 8.40
N ASP A 82 -14.20 -2.22 9.47
CA ASP A 82 -14.61 -3.62 9.54
C ASP A 82 -16.11 -3.81 9.25
N LYS A 83 -16.47 -4.83 8.45
CA LYS A 83 -17.87 -5.21 8.12
C LYS A 83 -18.09 -6.73 8.16
N GLY A 84 -17.41 -7.42 9.07
CA GLY A 84 -17.44 -8.87 9.21
C GLY A 84 -16.37 -9.56 8.37
N CYS A 85 -16.43 -10.89 8.26
CA CYS A 85 -15.38 -11.69 7.61
C CYS A 85 -15.08 -11.38 6.14
N HIS A 86 -15.91 -10.57 5.47
CA HIS A 86 -15.66 -10.13 4.10
C HIS A 86 -14.91 -8.80 4.01
N GLN A 87 -14.68 -8.12 5.13
CA GLN A 87 -14.00 -6.84 5.22
C GLN A 87 -13.49 -6.68 6.65
N TYR A 88 -12.28 -7.12 6.94
CA TYR A 88 -11.69 -7.00 8.28
C TYR A 88 -10.17 -6.93 8.26
N VAL A 89 -9.57 -6.42 9.34
CA VAL A 89 -8.12 -6.50 9.56
C VAL A 89 -7.72 -7.93 9.89
N ASP A 90 -6.98 -8.58 9.00
CA ASP A 90 -6.55 -9.97 9.14
C ASP A 90 -5.16 -10.11 9.78
N TRP A 91 -4.33 -9.05 9.77
CA TRP A 91 -3.13 -8.97 10.59
C TRP A 91 -2.62 -7.55 10.81
N TRP A 92 -1.70 -7.44 11.77
CA TRP A 92 -0.73 -6.35 11.86
C TRP A 92 0.68 -6.92 11.99
N GLU A 93 1.67 -6.14 11.62
CA GLU A 93 3.06 -6.58 11.55
C GLU A 93 4.07 -5.51 11.95
N VAL A 94 5.28 -5.97 12.25
CA VAL A 94 6.46 -5.16 12.57
C VAL A 94 7.52 -5.45 11.53
N LEU A 95 8.02 -4.40 10.89
CA LEU A 95 9.03 -4.44 9.84
C LEU A 95 10.26 -3.63 10.25
N THR A 96 11.43 -3.98 9.72
CA THR A 96 12.59 -3.08 9.77
C THR A 96 12.39 -1.86 8.87
N GLU A 97 13.23 -0.84 8.99
CA GLU A 97 13.23 0.31 8.06
C GLU A 97 13.54 -0.13 6.61
N GLU A 98 14.25 -1.24 6.43
CA GLU A 98 14.55 -1.84 5.14
C GLU A 98 13.40 -2.66 4.55
N GLY A 99 12.35 -2.92 5.33
CA GLY A 99 11.18 -3.69 4.89
C GLY A 99 11.21 -5.18 5.23
N ASP A 100 12.15 -5.65 6.05
CA ASP A 100 12.20 -7.06 6.46
C ASP A 100 11.13 -7.37 7.50
N LEU A 101 10.41 -8.48 7.34
CA LEU A 101 9.41 -8.92 8.31
C LEU A 101 10.07 -9.41 9.61
N VAL A 102 9.82 -8.70 10.72
CA VAL A 102 10.30 -9.08 12.05
C VAL A 102 9.26 -9.93 12.78
N TYR A 103 8.00 -9.51 12.71
CA TYR A 103 6.91 -10.14 13.44
C TYR A 103 5.57 -9.89 12.76
N ARG A 104 4.69 -10.90 12.76
CA ARG A 104 3.31 -10.77 12.29
C ARG A 104 2.33 -11.36 13.29
N ARG A 105 1.26 -10.62 13.57
CA ARG A 105 0.13 -11.07 14.38
C ARG A 105 -1.10 -11.28 13.51
N ILE A 106 -1.43 -12.54 13.27
CA ILE A 106 -2.68 -12.92 12.61
C ILE A 106 -3.89 -12.67 13.53
N LEU A 107 -4.90 -12.02 12.97
CA LEU A 107 -6.22 -11.79 13.56
C LEU A 107 -7.26 -12.65 12.82
N THR A 108 -8.00 -13.46 13.57
CA THR A 108 -8.86 -14.51 12.98
C THR A 108 -10.34 -14.18 13.05
N HIS A 109 -10.73 -12.92 13.30
CA HIS A 109 -12.13 -12.49 13.34
C HIS A 109 -12.24 -10.98 13.12
N SER A 110 -13.43 -10.51 12.75
CA SER A 110 -13.71 -9.08 12.58
C SER A 110 -14.06 -8.40 13.91
N HIS A 111 -13.81 -7.09 13.95
CA HIS A 111 -13.99 -6.21 15.10
C HIS A 111 -15.01 -5.09 14.83
N VAL A 112 -16.09 -5.36 14.07
CA VAL A 112 -17.11 -4.34 13.68
C VAL A 112 -17.63 -3.52 14.87
N ASP A 113 -17.89 -4.18 16.00
CA ASP A 113 -18.50 -3.57 17.19
C ASP A 113 -17.47 -3.02 18.20
N GLU A 114 -16.18 -3.13 17.89
CA GLU A 114 -15.05 -2.73 18.75
C GLU A 114 -14.07 -1.90 17.91
N GLN A 115 -14.38 -0.63 17.66
CA GLN A 115 -13.49 0.27 16.92
C GLN A 115 -13.23 1.58 17.69
N PRO A 116 -11.96 2.00 17.85
CA PRO A 116 -10.75 1.22 17.58
C PRO A 116 -10.64 0.01 18.54
N PHE A 117 -9.89 -1.01 18.14
CA PHE A 117 -9.57 -2.17 19.00
C PHE A 117 -8.07 -2.28 19.25
N VAL A 118 -7.71 -2.94 20.36
CA VAL A 118 -6.31 -3.21 20.71
C VAL A 118 -6.02 -4.70 20.64
N ARG A 119 -4.97 -5.11 19.91
CA ARG A 119 -4.50 -6.50 19.94
C ARG A 119 -3.00 -6.57 20.20
N SER A 120 -2.64 -7.31 21.23
CA SER A 120 -1.25 -7.52 21.60
C SER A 120 -0.60 -8.69 20.86
N GLY A 121 0.72 -8.60 20.68
CA GLY A 121 1.54 -9.60 19.99
C GLY A 121 3.01 -9.53 20.42
N GLY A 122 3.68 -10.67 20.35
CA GLY A 122 5.08 -10.87 20.70
C GLY A 122 5.41 -12.36 20.89
N PRO A 123 6.63 -12.71 21.29
CA PRO A 123 7.76 -11.80 21.49
C PRO A 123 8.33 -11.27 20.16
N VAL A 124 8.63 -9.98 20.11
CA VAL A 124 9.28 -9.30 18.97
C VAL A 124 10.77 -9.18 19.26
N ALA A 125 11.59 -9.74 18.37
CA ALA A 125 13.04 -9.85 18.55
C ALA A 125 13.78 -8.65 17.93
N ILE A 126 13.77 -7.50 18.62
CA ILE A 126 14.49 -6.28 18.22
C ILE A 126 15.26 -5.68 19.39
N ASP A 127 16.31 -4.91 19.10
CA ASP A 127 16.99 -4.07 20.08
C ASP A 127 16.20 -2.77 20.30
N SER A 128 16.40 -2.12 21.46
CA SER A 128 15.62 -0.96 21.89
C SER A 128 15.75 0.28 20.98
N ASP A 129 16.88 0.39 20.25
CA ASP A 129 17.19 1.48 19.34
C ASP A 129 16.93 1.12 17.86
N THR A 130 16.38 -0.08 17.60
CA THR A 130 16.02 -0.48 16.23
C THR A 130 14.83 0.33 15.77
N VAL A 131 14.96 0.99 14.62
CA VAL A 131 13.85 1.66 13.96
C VAL A 131 12.97 0.61 13.30
N VAL A 132 11.68 0.61 13.63
CA VAL A 132 10.71 -0.32 13.06
C VAL A 132 9.47 0.42 12.58
N VAL A 133 8.78 -0.19 11.62
CA VAL A 133 7.49 0.24 11.10
C VAL A 133 6.43 -0.75 11.55
N VAL A 134 5.31 -0.26 12.08
CA VAL A 134 4.13 -1.04 12.45
C VAL A 134 2.97 -0.62 11.58
N ARG A 135 2.37 -1.59 10.88
CA ARG A 135 1.23 -1.36 9.98
C ARG A 135 0.19 -2.48 10.08
N ALA A 136 -1.03 -2.17 9.68
CA ALA A 136 -2.14 -3.11 9.60
C ALA A 136 -2.44 -3.45 8.13
N HIS A 137 -3.01 -4.64 7.92
CA HIS A 137 -3.44 -5.14 6.62
C HIS A 137 -4.95 -5.41 6.61
N MET A 138 -5.62 -5.08 5.52
CA MET A 138 -7.07 -5.21 5.37
C MET A 138 -7.42 -6.32 4.38
N HIS A 139 -8.32 -7.22 4.77
CA HIS A 139 -8.93 -8.19 3.87
C HIS A 139 -10.38 -7.83 3.53
N PRO A 140 -10.73 -7.55 2.26
CA PRO A 140 -9.86 -7.17 1.16
C PRO A 140 -9.45 -5.69 1.30
N GLY A 141 -8.32 -5.33 0.70
CA GLY A 141 -7.85 -3.95 0.68
C GLY A 141 -6.33 -3.85 0.60
N GLY A 142 -5.63 -4.83 1.17
CA GLY A 142 -4.18 -4.80 1.22
C GLY A 142 -3.70 -3.88 2.35
N TYR A 143 -2.50 -3.33 2.16
CA TYR A 143 -1.95 -2.30 3.02
C TYR A 143 -2.47 -0.90 2.63
N GLY A 144 -2.66 -0.04 3.64
CA GLY A 144 -3.16 1.32 3.48
C GLY A 144 -3.14 2.09 4.80
N GLY A 145 -3.69 3.31 4.79
CA GLY A 145 -3.98 4.06 6.02
C GLY A 145 -2.76 4.71 6.66
N THR A 146 -2.72 4.72 7.98
CA THR A 146 -1.61 5.24 8.78
C THR A 146 -0.77 4.10 9.37
N ALA A 147 0.54 4.22 9.25
CA ALA A 147 1.51 3.36 9.94
C ALA A 147 2.23 4.15 11.04
N MET A 148 2.87 3.43 11.95
CA MET A 148 3.66 4.02 13.04
C MET A 148 5.12 3.64 12.85
N MET A 149 6.04 4.60 13.00
CA MET A 149 7.48 4.37 12.87
C MET A 149 8.24 4.94 14.05
N GLY A 150 9.26 4.24 14.53
CA GLY A 150 10.08 4.70 15.64
C GLY A 150 10.88 3.60 16.31
N THR A 151 11.32 3.86 17.54
CA THR A 151 12.08 2.91 18.37
C THR A 151 11.41 2.72 19.71
N VAL A 152 11.72 1.63 20.42
CA VAL A 152 11.19 1.42 21.77
C VAL A 152 11.69 2.48 22.75
N ASN A 153 12.92 2.98 22.56
CA ASN A 153 13.50 3.99 23.44
C ASN A 153 12.97 5.41 23.22
N THR A 154 12.67 5.78 21.98
CA THR A 154 12.24 7.14 21.62
C THR A 154 10.74 7.30 21.44
N GLY A 155 10.01 6.19 21.33
CA GLY A 155 8.60 6.20 20.96
C GLY A 155 8.38 6.12 19.45
N PHE A 156 7.11 6.17 19.08
CA PHE A 156 6.62 6.00 17.71
C PHE A 156 5.81 7.22 17.28
N GLU A 157 5.95 7.58 16.01
CA GLU A 157 5.24 8.67 15.36
C GLU A 157 4.44 8.13 14.17
N GLU A 158 3.31 8.76 13.90
CA GLU A 158 2.50 8.47 12.72
C GLU A 158 3.28 8.85 11.45
N ILE A 159 3.29 7.94 10.48
CA ILE A 159 3.82 8.19 9.15
C ILE A 159 2.75 7.90 8.11
N PRO A 160 2.71 8.67 7.01
CA PRO A 160 1.86 8.33 5.88
C PRO A 160 2.29 6.98 5.31
N PHE A 161 1.33 6.15 4.95
CA PHE A 161 1.60 4.88 4.31
C PHE A 161 2.21 5.06 2.91
N ASP A 162 3.28 4.34 2.64
CA ASP A 162 3.87 4.18 1.30
C ASP A 162 3.36 2.87 0.69
N PRO A 163 2.57 2.91 -0.39
CA PRO A 163 2.03 1.72 -1.03
C PRO A 163 3.08 0.79 -1.62
N ASP A 164 4.30 1.25 -1.86
CA ASP A 164 5.36 0.43 -2.44
C ASP A 164 6.30 -0.15 -1.38
N PHE A 165 6.14 0.21 -0.10
CA PHE A 165 7.01 -0.26 0.98
C PHE A 165 6.75 -1.74 1.30
N ALA A 166 7.77 -2.59 1.17
CA ALA A 166 7.76 -3.99 1.60
C ALA A 166 6.50 -4.77 1.15
N LEU A 167 6.09 -4.62 -0.11
CA LEU A 167 4.89 -5.28 -0.64
C LEU A 167 5.05 -6.80 -0.73
N GLU A 168 6.27 -7.27 -0.98
CA GLU A 168 6.62 -8.69 -1.05
C GLU A 168 6.30 -9.44 0.24
N VAL A 169 6.26 -8.73 1.38
CA VAL A 169 5.95 -9.30 2.69
C VAL A 169 4.50 -9.77 2.77
N GLU A 170 3.59 -9.25 1.95
CA GLU A 170 2.17 -9.65 1.95
C GLU A 170 1.99 -11.15 1.78
N ASP A 171 2.82 -11.80 0.96
CA ASP A 171 2.75 -13.24 0.66
C ASP A 171 3.57 -14.11 1.62
N GLU A 172 4.35 -13.50 2.53
CA GLU A 172 5.21 -14.25 3.46
C GLU A 172 4.42 -14.94 4.58
N PRO A 173 4.85 -16.12 5.06
CA PRO A 173 4.22 -16.73 6.22
C PRO A 173 4.55 -15.98 7.53
N PRO A 174 3.68 -16.01 8.55
CA PRO A 174 2.40 -16.71 8.60
C PRO A 174 1.30 -15.97 7.82
N GLN A 175 0.33 -16.74 7.32
CA GLN A 175 -0.85 -16.27 6.61
C GLN A 175 -2.13 -16.67 7.39
N PRO A 176 -3.21 -15.87 7.31
CA PRO A 176 -4.49 -16.26 7.89
C PRO A 176 -5.01 -17.52 7.20
N THR A 177 -5.58 -18.45 7.99
CA THR A 177 -6.20 -19.67 7.46
C THR A 177 -7.71 -19.51 7.21
N GLY A 178 -8.24 -18.33 7.52
CA GLY A 178 -9.64 -17.95 7.37
C GLY A 178 -10.09 -16.98 8.46
N CYS A 179 -11.33 -16.50 8.31
CA CYS A 179 -12.01 -15.71 9.32
C CYS A 179 -12.99 -16.61 10.09
N ALA A 180 -12.91 -16.56 11.42
CA ALA A 180 -13.90 -17.11 12.31
C ALA A 180 -14.87 -15.98 12.72
N PHE A 181 -16.17 -16.32 12.74
CA PHE A 181 -17.31 -15.50 13.19
C PHE A 181 -17.85 -14.48 12.17
#